data_AF-A0A1M4RV82-F1
#
_entry.id   AF-A0A1M4RV82-F1
#
_cell.length_a   1.000
_cell.length_b   1.000
_cell.length_c   1.000
_cell.angle_alpha   90.00
_cell.angle_beta   90.00
_cell.angle_gamma   90.00
#
_symmetry.space_group_name_H-M   'P 1'
#
loop_
_entity.id
_entity.type
_entity.pdbx_description
1 polymer ?
#
loop_
_entity_poly.entity_id
_entity_poly.type
_entity_poly.pdbx_seq_one_letter_code
_entity_poly.pdbx_strand_id
1 'polypeptide(L)'
;MIYLDTSAVLLVLLAQPGHEAVSAHLAATEDRLLSSALLELEVFRALRREKHALAVADTALRMIGLCAINDAVIDRAKALTSELKSLDAIHLATALILHDPRDPVTVLTHDARLAKAARAQGLRALDPAEPSA
;
A
#
# COMPACT_ATOMS: atom_id res chain seq x y z
N MET A 1 -10.46 1.89 7.73
CA MET A 1 -9.09 1.31 7.72
C MET A 1 -8.23 1.86 6.57
N ILE A 2 -6.90 1.80 6.68
CA ILE A 2 -5.94 2.23 5.64
C ILE A 2 -5.17 1.03 5.09
N TYR A 3 -5.17 0.88 3.75
CA TYR A 3 -4.35 -0.10 3.04
C TYR A 3 -3.12 0.58 2.46
N LEU A 4 -1.94 0.12 2.85
CA LEU A 4 -0.64 0.62 2.39
C LEU A 4 -0.16 -0.24 1.23
N ASP A 5 0.18 0.37 0.10
CA ASP A 5 1.02 -0.29 -0.89
C ASP A 5 2.51 -0.08 -0.58
N THR A 6 3.37 -0.76 -1.33
CA THR A 6 4.81 -0.65 -1.14
C THR A 6 5.34 0.75 -1.47
N SER A 7 4.77 1.45 -2.45
CA SER A 7 5.27 2.77 -2.84
C SER A 7 5.15 3.78 -1.70
N ALA A 8 4.02 3.80 -0.98
CA ALA A 8 3.83 4.67 0.18
C ALA A 8 4.80 4.35 1.33
N VAL A 9 5.03 3.06 1.61
CA VAL A 9 5.94 2.64 2.70
C VAL A 9 7.39 2.96 2.35
N LEU A 10 7.81 2.70 1.11
CA LEU A 10 9.18 2.98 0.67
C LEU A 10 9.48 4.48 0.62
N LEU A 11 8.49 5.30 0.27
CA LEU A 11 8.64 6.75 0.29
C LEU A 11 9.08 7.24 1.68
N VAL A 12 8.48 6.69 2.74
CA VAL A 12 8.87 6.95 4.14
C VAL A 12 10.23 6.34 4.49
N LEU A 13 10.41 5.04 4.25
CA LEU A 13 11.62 4.31 4.67
C LEU A 13 12.91 4.82 3.99
N LEU A 14 12.78 5.33 2.77
CA LEU A 14 13.89 5.85 1.98
C LEU A 14 14.03 7.38 2.06
N ALA A 15 13.23 8.05 2.92
CA ALA A 15 13.20 9.50 3.05
C ALA A 15 13.10 10.23 1.70
N GLN A 16 12.23 9.71 0.82
CA GLN A 16 12.01 10.30 -0.50
C GLN A 16 11.22 11.62 -0.39
N PRO A 17 11.31 12.52 -1.38
CA PRO A 17 10.53 13.75 -1.38
C PRO A 17 9.03 13.49 -1.11
N GLY A 18 8.46 14.22 -0.14
CA GLY A 18 7.07 14.04 0.30
C GLY A 18 6.89 13.09 1.50
N HIS A 19 7.96 12.48 2.01
CA HIS A 19 7.86 11.52 3.13
C HIS A 19 7.30 12.13 4.41
N GLU A 20 7.51 13.41 4.63
CA GLU A 20 7.03 14.14 5.81
C GLU A 20 5.50 14.15 5.83
N ALA A 21 4.86 14.37 4.68
CA ALA A 21 3.41 14.40 4.57
C ALA A 21 2.80 13.01 4.79
N VAL A 22 3.41 11.95 4.22
CA VAL A 22 2.99 10.57 4.45
C VAL A 22 3.19 10.19 5.92
N SER A 23 4.33 10.53 6.52
CA SER A 23 4.63 10.25 7.92
C SER A 23 3.64 10.97 8.86
N ALA A 24 3.33 12.24 8.58
CA ALA A 24 2.35 13.01 9.35
C ALA A 24 0.94 12.42 9.25
N HIS A 25 0.54 11.98 8.05
CA HIS A 25 -0.74 11.31 7.86
C HIS A 25 -0.85 10.00 8.66
N LEU A 26 0.20 9.17 8.61
CA LEU A 26 0.26 7.90 9.36
C LEU A 26 0.33 8.12 10.87
N ALA A 27 0.95 9.20 11.34
CA ALA A 27 1.01 9.52 12.76
C ALA A 27 -0.32 10.08 13.30
N ALA A 28 -1.11 10.74 12.46
CA ALA A 28 -2.37 11.37 12.85
C ALA A 28 -3.59 10.43 12.74
N THR A 29 -3.46 9.29 12.07
CA THR A 29 -4.58 8.36 11.87
C THR A 29 -4.77 7.41 13.04
N GLU A 30 -6.03 7.14 13.38
CA GLU A 30 -6.42 6.06 14.31
C GLU A 30 -6.83 4.78 13.57
N ASP A 31 -6.80 4.81 12.22
CA ASP A 31 -7.13 3.64 11.40
C ASP A 31 -6.10 2.52 11.54
N ARG A 32 -6.59 1.29 11.46
CA ARG A 32 -5.72 0.11 11.29
C ARG A 32 -4.96 0.21 9.97
N LEU A 33 -3.65 0.02 10.04
CA LEU A 33 -2.77 -0.07 8.88
C LEU A 33 -2.67 -1.53 8.42
N LEU A 34 -3.05 -1.78 7.17
CA LEU A 34 -3.04 -3.11 6.58
C LEU A 34 -2.27 -3.11 5.27
N SER A 35 -1.71 -4.25 4.88
CA SER A 35 -1.15 -4.46 3.57
C SER A 35 -1.20 -5.94 3.18
N SER A 36 -0.85 -6.26 1.94
CA SER A 36 -0.55 -7.63 1.54
C SER A 36 0.76 -8.09 2.18
N ALA A 37 0.88 -9.39 2.46
CA ALA A 37 2.15 -10.02 2.82
C ALA A 37 3.25 -9.78 1.77
N LEU A 38 2.88 -9.41 0.54
CA LEU A 38 3.79 -8.96 -0.50
C LEU A 38 4.64 -7.74 -0.09
N LEU A 39 4.10 -6.85 0.76
CA LEU A 39 4.79 -5.65 1.22
C LEU A 39 6.15 -5.98 1.83
N GLU A 40 6.22 -7.01 2.67
CA GLU A 40 7.46 -7.45 3.30
C GLU A 40 8.53 -7.78 2.24
N LEU A 41 8.17 -8.63 1.28
CA LEU A 41 9.07 -9.01 0.19
C LEU A 41 9.56 -7.79 -0.59
N GLU A 42 8.67 -6.88 -0.96
CA GLU A 42 9.02 -5.74 -1.78
C GLU A 42 9.88 -4.71 -1.03
N VAL A 43 9.55 -4.44 0.24
CA VAL A 43 10.34 -3.56 1.11
C VAL A 43 11.77 -4.10 1.27
N PHE A 44 11.93 -5.37 1.66
CA PHE A 44 13.27 -5.94 1.83
C PHE A 44 14.08 -5.95 0.53
N ARG A 45 13.45 -6.23 -0.62
CA ARG A 45 14.12 -6.19 -1.92
C ARG A 45 14.56 -4.77 -2.30
N ALA A 46 13.70 -3.78 -2.05
CA ALA A 46 14.04 -2.39 -2.32
C ALA A 46 15.17 -1.90 -1.42
N LEU A 47 15.10 -2.11 -0.10
CA LEU A 47 16.18 -1.69 0.82
C LEU A 47 17.53 -2.32 0.47
N ARG A 48 17.54 -3.60 0.05
CA ARG A 48 18.78 -4.25 -0.45
C ARG A 48 19.33 -3.57 -1.69
N ARG A 49 18.46 -3.21 -2.65
CA ARG A 49 18.85 -2.52 -3.88
C ARG A 49 19.44 -1.15 -3.59
N GLU A 50 18.81 -0.39 -2.69
CA GLU A 50 19.26 0.95 -2.28
C GLU A 50 20.41 0.91 -1.24
N LYS A 51 20.86 -0.28 -0.81
CA LYS A 51 21.90 -0.48 0.21
C LYS A 51 21.57 0.19 1.56
N HIS A 52 20.29 0.22 1.92
CA HIS A 52 19.80 0.71 3.21
C HIS A 52 19.83 -0.36 4.31
N ALA A 53 19.84 0.08 5.57
CA ALA A 53 19.78 -0.80 6.73
C ALA A 53 18.43 -1.55 6.78
N LEU A 54 18.46 -2.88 6.81
CA LEU A 54 17.24 -3.69 6.78
C LEU A 54 16.42 -3.60 8.08
N ALA A 55 17.05 -3.25 9.20
CA ALA A 55 16.39 -3.11 10.50
C ALA A 55 15.26 -2.04 10.52
N VAL A 56 15.27 -1.09 9.58
CA VAL A 56 14.19 -0.10 9.44
C VAL A 56 12.89 -0.74 8.95
N ALA A 57 12.97 -1.81 8.14
CA ALA A 57 11.81 -2.56 7.68
C ALA A 57 11.10 -3.24 8.85
N ASP A 58 11.84 -3.89 9.74
CA ASP A 58 11.28 -4.63 10.88
C ASP A 58 10.43 -3.72 11.78
N THR A 59 10.87 -2.47 11.99
CA THR A 59 10.14 -1.49 12.79
C THR A 59 8.85 -1.07 12.12
N ALA A 60 8.89 -0.76 10.82
CA ALA A 60 7.70 -0.35 10.06
C ALA A 60 6.68 -1.48 9.92
N LEU A 61 7.12 -2.69 9.58
CA LEU A 61 6.24 -3.84 9.34
C LEU A 61 5.51 -4.30 10.60
N ARG A 62 6.08 -4.09 11.79
CA ARG A 62 5.40 -4.40 13.08
C ARG A 62 4.12 -3.61 13.31
N MET A 63 3.99 -2.44 12.70
CA MET A 63 2.81 -1.58 12.82
C MET A 63 1.73 -1.89 11.78
N ILE A 64 2.01 -2.78 10.82
CA ILE A 64 1.17 -3.05 9.66
C ILE A 64 0.66 -4.49 9.73
N GLY A 65 -0.66 -4.67 9.74
CA GLY A 65 -1.26 -5.99 9.62
C GLY A 65 -1.09 -6.55 8.21
N LEU A 66 -0.38 -7.66 8.08
CA LEU A 66 -0.12 -8.30 6.78
C LEU A 66 -1.18 -9.36 6.46
N CYS A 67 -1.87 -9.18 5.35
CA CYS A 67 -2.88 -10.11 4.84
C CYS A 67 -2.22 -11.16 3.94
N ALA A 68 -2.55 -12.44 4.17
CA ALA A 68 -2.04 -13.54 3.37
C ALA A 68 -2.50 -13.45 1.90
N ILE A 69 -1.62 -13.84 0.97
CA ILE A 69 -1.96 -14.00 -0.44
C ILE A 69 -2.50 -15.42 -0.63
N ASN A 70 -3.82 -15.56 -0.70
CA ASN A 70 -4.51 -16.83 -0.91
C ASN A 70 -5.18 -16.89 -2.28
N ASP A 71 -5.82 -18.01 -2.59
CA ASP A 71 -6.48 -18.22 -3.89
C ASP A 71 -7.52 -17.14 -4.21
N ALA A 72 -8.25 -16.64 -3.21
CA ALA A 72 -9.22 -15.57 -3.39
C ALA A 72 -8.55 -14.25 -3.84
N VAL A 73 -7.38 -13.91 -3.29
CA VAL A 73 -6.58 -12.75 -3.74
C VAL A 73 -6.13 -12.96 -5.18
N ILE A 74 -5.63 -14.15 -5.52
CA ILE A 74 -5.14 -14.47 -6.87
C ILE A 74 -6.28 -14.41 -7.90
N ASP A 75 -7.44 -15.01 -7.60
CA ASP A 75 -8.60 -14.98 -8.48
C ASP A 75 -9.14 -13.57 -8.66
N ARG A 76 -9.19 -12.77 -7.59
CA ARG A 76 -9.60 -11.38 -7.68
C ARG A 76 -8.60 -10.56 -8.51
N ALA A 77 -7.30 -10.80 -8.38
CA ALA A 77 -6.26 -10.13 -9.16
C ALA A 77 -6.36 -10.46 -10.66
N LYS A 78 -6.60 -11.73 -11.03
CA LYS A 78 -6.82 -12.16 -12.41
C LYS A 78 -8.01 -11.45 -13.08
N ALA A 79 -9.04 -11.11 -12.31
CA ALA A 79 -10.24 -10.46 -12.81
C ALA A 79 -10.08 -8.94 -13.01
N LEU A 80 -8.99 -8.34 -12.55
CA LEU A 80 -8.71 -6.91 -12.75
C LEU A 80 -8.31 -6.67 -14.22
N THR A 81 -9.08 -5.84 -14.92
CA THR A 81 -8.86 -5.51 -16.34
C THR A 81 -8.01 -4.24 -16.53
N SER A 82 -7.66 -3.55 -15.44
CA SER A 82 -6.75 -2.40 -15.46
C SER A 82 -5.33 -2.82 -15.83
N GLU A 83 -4.60 -1.99 -16.59
CA GLU A 83 -3.17 -2.17 -16.88
C GLU A 83 -2.29 -1.96 -15.62
N LEU A 84 -2.36 -2.91 -14.69
CA LEU A 84 -1.50 -3.00 -13.53
C LEU A 84 -0.46 -4.11 -13.73
N LYS A 85 0.72 -3.94 -13.15
CA LYS A 85 1.66 -5.07 -13.02
C LYS A 85 1.06 -6.09 -12.06
N SER A 86 1.48 -7.35 -12.17
CA SER A 86 0.91 -8.44 -11.36
C SER A 86 1.00 -8.20 -9.85
N LEU A 87 2.08 -7.59 -9.36
CA LEU A 87 2.26 -7.27 -7.95
C LEU A 87 1.31 -6.15 -7.49
N ASP A 88 1.14 -5.10 -8.29
CA ASP A 88 0.18 -4.02 -8.02
C ASP A 88 -1.26 -4.55 -8.06
N ALA A 89 -1.56 -5.49 -8.96
CA ALA A 89 -2.85 -6.17 -9.03
C ALA A 89 -3.13 -7.02 -7.77
N ILE A 90 -2.12 -7.65 -7.17
CA ILE A 90 -2.24 -8.34 -5.88
C ILE A 90 -2.53 -7.36 -4.75
N HIS A 91 -1.85 -6.19 -4.73
CA HIS A 91 -2.15 -5.15 -3.74
C HIS A 91 -3.60 -4.68 -3.87
N LEU A 92 -4.05 -4.34 -5.08
CA LEU A 92 -5.42 -3.89 -5.31
C LEU A 92 -6.45 -4.98 -4.97
N ALA A 93 -6.21 -6.22 -5.38
CA ALA A 93 -7.09 -7.34 -5.06
C ALA A 93 -7.24 -7.55 -3.55
N THR A 94 -6.14 -7.44 -2.80
CA THR A 94 -6.15 -7.54 -1.33
C THR A 94 -6.98 -6.41 -0.72
N ALA A 95 -6.76 -5.17 -1.14
CA ALA A 95 -7.52 -4.00 -0.69
C ALA A 95 -9.02 -4.14 -0.98
N LEU A 96 -9.38 -4.69 -2.14
CA LEU A 96 -10.78 -4.92 -2.52
C LEU A 96 -11.46 -6.01 -1.70
N ILE A 97 -10.73 -7.05 -1.31
CA ILE A 97 -11.25 -8.13 -0.45
C ILE A 97 -11.49 -7.61 0.97
N LEU A 98 -10.65 -6.70 1.46
CA LEU A 98 -10.79 -6.07 2.78
C LEU A 98 -11.90 -5.01 2.83
N HIS A 99 -12.29 -4.46 1.68
CA HIS A 99 -13.24 -3.37 1.63
C HIS A 99 -14.66 -3.82 1.98
N ASP A 100 -15.17 -3.28 3.09
CA ASP A 100 -16.58 -3.38 3.48
C ASP A 100 -17.17 -1.96 3.57
N PRO A 101 -18.39 -1.70 3.06
CA PRO A 101 -19.02 -0.38 3.19
C PRO A 101 -19.15 0.14 4.64
N ARG A 102 -19.14 -0.75 5.65
CA ARG A 102 -19.21 -0.41 7.08
C ARG A 102 -17.83 -0.16 7.70
N ASP A 103 -16.75 -0.61 7.06
CA ASP A 103 -15.36 -0.33 7.43
C ASP A 103 -14.53 -0.12 6.14
N PRO A 104 -14.70 1.05 5.48
CA PRO A 104 -14.15 1.26 4.16
C PRO A 104 -12.62 1.32 4.20
N VAL A 105 -12.01 0.66 3.21
CA VAL A 105 -10.58 0.79 2.91
C VAL A 105 -10.29 2.11 2.19
N THR A 106 -9.31 2.84 2.70
CA THR A 106 -8.60 3.90 1.97
C THR A 106 -7.23 3.39 1.55
N VAL A 107 -6.95 3.34 0.24
CA VAL A 107 -5.64 2.97 -0.30
C VAL A 107 -4.72 4.18 -0.23
N LEU A 108 -3.60 4.03 0.47
CA LEU A 108 -2.54 5.04 0.52
C LEU A 108 -1.39 4.56 -0.36
N THR A 109 -1.13 5.28 -1.44
CA THR A 109 -0.18 4.90 -2.49
C THR A 109 0.46 6.13 -3.13
N HIS A 110 1.74 6.03 -3.48
CA HIS A 110 2.47 6.99 -4.30
C HIS A 110 2.55 6.56 -5.78
N ASP A 111 1.83 5.51 -6.18
CA ASP A 111 1.70 5.09 -7.57
C ASP A 111 0.37 5.60 -8.15
N ALA A 112 0.45 6.59 -9.04
CA ALA A 112 -0.72 7.18 -9.70
C ALA A 112 -1.56 6.16 -10.50
N ARG A 113 -0.94 5.10 -11.04
CA ARG A 113 -1.67 4.02 -11.76
C ARG A 113 -2.46 3.16 -10.78
N LEU A 114 -1.85 2.80 -9.65
CA LEU A 114 -2.56 2.07 -8.60
C LEU A 114 -3.70 2.90 -8.00
N ALA A 115 -3.45 4.19 -7.72
CA ALA A 115 -4.47 5.12 -7.24
C ALA A 115 -5.66 5.21 -8.20
N LYS A 116 -5.40 5.34 -9.50
CA LYS A 116 -6.42 5.37 -10.55
C LYS A 116 -7.21 4.06 -10.60
N ALA A 117 -6.53 2.92 -10.55
CA ALA A 117 -7.17 1.61 -10.60
C ALA A 117 -8.04 1.34 -9.36
N ALA A 118 -7.57 1.72 -8.17
CA ALA A 118 -8.34 1.63 -6.93
C ALA A 118 -9.63 2.46 -6.99
N ARG A 119 -9.53 3.72 -7.44
CA ARG A 119 -10.69 4.60 -7.64
C ARG A 119 -11.68 4.03 -8.66
N ALA A 120 -11.20 3.45 -9.75
CA ALA A 120 -12.05 2.81 -10.76
C ALA A 120 -12.81 1.59 -10.23
N GLN A 121 -12.32 0.95 -9.16
CA GLN A 121 -13.00 -0.15 -8.46
C GLN A 121 -13.85 0.33 -7.27
N GLY A 122 -14.02 1.64 -7.07
CA GLY A 122 -14.84 2.22 -6.01
C GLY A 122 -14.13 2.42 -4.66
N LEU A 123 -12.82 2.16 -4.59
CA LEU A 123 -12.04 2.45 -3.38
C LEU A 123 -11.64 3.92 -3.31
N ARG A 124 -11.54 4.46 -2.09
CA ARG A 124 -10.84 5.73 -1.88
C ARG A 124 -9.33 5.47 -2.07
N ALA A 125 -8.65 6.35 -2.81
CA ALA A 125 -7.20 6.35 -2.89
C ALA A 125 -6.66 7.75 -2.62
N LEU A 126 -5.60 7.83 -1.82
CA LEU A 126 -4.94 9.06 -1.39
C LEU A 126 -3.43 8.91 -1.56
N ASP A 127 -2.80 9.97 -2.06
CA ASP A 127 -1.37 10.18 -1.92
C ASP A 127 -1.17 11.42 -1.03
N PRO A 128 -0.74 11.27 0.23
CA PRO A 128 -0.46 12.43 1.09
C PRO A 128 0.69 13.30 0.60
N ALA A 129 1.59 12.77 -0.23
CA ALA A 129 2.72 13.52 -0.79
C ALA A 129 2.33 14.36 -2.02
N GLU A 130 1.19 14.08 -2.66
CA GLU A 130 0.65 14.94 -3.72
C GLU A 130 0.01 16.19 -3.09
N PRO A 131 0.35 17.41 -3.57
CA PRO A 131 -0.34 18.61 -3.13
C PRO A 131 -1.84 18.49 -3.41
N SER A 132 -2.69 18.81 -2.43
CA SER A 132 -4.12 18.97 -2.68
C SER A 132 -4.30 20.10 -3.69
N ALA A 133 -4.80 19.75 -4.88
CA ALA A 133 -5.14 20.71 -5.94
C ALA A 133 -6.26 21.66 -5.52
#